data_AF-A0A970YD42-F1
#
_entry.id   AF-A0A970YD42-F1
#
_cell.length_a   1.000
_cell.length_b   1.000
_cell.length_c   1.000
_cell.angle_alpha   90.00
_cell.angle_beta   90.00
_cell.angle_gamma   90.00
#
_symmetry.space_group_name_H-M   'P 1'
#
loop_
_entity.id
_entity.type
_entity.pdbx_description
1 polymer ?
#
loop_
_entity_poly.entity_id
_entity_poly.type
_entity_poly.pdbx_seq_one_letter_code
_entity_poly.pdbx_strand_id
1 'polypeptide(L)' 'MVEQVYRFSTTDERAVEKVLLDENVNYLHMVFPRGEGLPEHYSNANLYMTVLRGTLSIGL' A
#
# COMPACT_ATOMS: atom_id res chain seq x y z
N MET A 1 -19.49 1.42 -20.34
CA MET A 1 -18.47 2.06 -19.49
C MET A 1 -17.22 1.22 -19.59
N VAL A 2 -16.07 1.84 -19.83
CA VAL A 2 -14.76 1.18 -20.04
C VAL A 2 -13.92 1.24 -18.75
N GLU A 3 -14.27 2.16 -17.86
CA GLU A 3 -13.63 2.37 -16.59
C GLU A 3 -14.01 1.31 -15.55
N GLN A 4 -13.04 0.98 -14.70
CA GLN A 4 -13.23 0.09 -13.56
C GLN A 4 -13.00 0.89 -12.28
N VAL A 5 -13.97 0.84 -11.37
CA VAL A 5 -13.87 1.50 -10.06
C VAL A 5 -13.29 0.52 -9.06
N TYR A 6 -12.20 0.93 -8.41
CA TYR A 6 -11.60 0.23 -7.29
C TYR A 6 -11.85 1.02 -6.00
N ARG A 7 -12.08 0.30 -4.91
CA ARG A 7 -12.32 0.89 -3.58
C ARG A 7 -11.30 0.31 -2.60
N PHE A 8 -10.93 1.12 -1.62
CA PHE A 8 -10.06 0.74 -0.52
C PHE A 8 -10.56 1.39 0.76
N SER A 9 -10.18 0.82 1.89
CA SER A 9 -10.55 1.33 3.21
C SER A 9 -9.92 2.70 3.49
N THR A 10 -10.57 3.53 4.29
CA THR A 10 -10.02 4.83 4.74
C THR A 10 -10.00 4.92 6.27
N THR A 11 -9.96 3.75 6.92
CA THR A 11 -9.95 3.64 8.38
C THR A 11 -8.55 3.93 8.94
N ASP A 12 -8.48 4.10 10.26
CA ASP A 12 -7.21 4.23 11.00
C ASP A 12 -6.70 2.87 11.50
N GLU A 13 -7.47 1.80 11.28
CA GLU A 13 -7.09 0.44 11.63
C GLU A 13 -6.09 -0.13 10.63
N ARG A 14 -5.33 -1.15 11.06
CA ARG A 14 -4.36 -1.81 10.20
C ARG A 14 -5.06 -2.38 8.95
N ALA A 15 -4.58 -1.97 7.78
CA ALA A 15 -5.07 -2.45 6.49
C ALA A 15 -3.92 -2.71 5.54
N VAL A 16 -3.99 -3.81 4.77
CA VAL A 16 -3.08 -4.10 3.65
C VAL A 16 -3.94 -4.63 2.51
N GLU A 17 -4.25 -3.77 1.56
CA GLU A 17 -5.23 -4.02 0.51
C GLU A 17 -4.55 -4.03 -0.86
N LYS A 18 -4.69 -5.14 -1.58
CA LYS A 18 -4.27 -5.28 -2.99
C LYS A 18 -5.38 -4.74 -3.87
N VAL A 19 -5.41 -3.41 -4.04
CA VAL A 19 -6.50 -2.69 -4.73
C VAL A 19 -6.55 -3.06 -6.21
N LEU A 20 -5.38 -3.11 -6.87
CA LEU A 20 -5.21 -3.55 -8.25
C LEU A 20 -3.95 -4.41 -8.33
N LEU A 21 -4.07 -5.58 -8.95
CA LEU A 21 -2.94 -6.41 -9.31
C LEU A 21 -3.16 -6.90 -10.74
N ASP A 22 -2.31 -6.44 -11.64
CA ASP A 22 -2.29 -6.90 -13.03
C ASP A 22 -0.85 -6.96 -13.57
N GLU A 23 -0.73 -7.20 -14.86
CA GLU A 23 0.55 -7.33 -15.55
C GLU A 23 1.32 -6.01 -15.74
N ASN A 24 0.63 -4.87 -15.61
CA ASN A 24 1.17 -3.53 -15.85
C ASN A 24 1.52 -2.81 -14.54
N VAL A 25 0.64 -2.88 -13.54
CA VAL A 25 0.82 -2.20 -12.26
C VAL A 25 0.17 -2.95 -11.10
N ASN A 26 0.92 -3.03 -10.02
CA ASN A 26 0.45 -3.52 -8.73
C ASN A 26 0.26 -2.32 -7.79
N TYR A 27 -0.99 -1.99 -7.48
CA TYR A 27 -1.33 -0.90 -6.57
C TYR A 27 -1.85 -1.45 -5.24
N LEU A 28 -1.15 -1.10 -4.17
CA LEU A 28 -1.50 -1.46 -2.80
C LEU A 28 -1.90 -0.21 -2.01
N HIS A 29 -2.95 -0.34 -1.20
CA HIS A 29 -3.31 0.62 -0.17
C HIS A 29 -2.98 0.03 1.20
N MET A 30 -2.31 0.79 2.06
CA MET A 30 -1.84 0.30 3.35
C MET A 30 -2.05 1.36 4.43
N VAL A 31 -2.51 0.90 5.59
CA VAL A 31 -2.63 1.68 6.81
C VAL A 31 -1.90 0.94 7.92
N PHE A 32 -0.94 1.60 8.55
CA PHE A 32 -0.20 1.07 9.68
C PHE A 32 -0.41 1.96 10.90
N PRO A 33 -1.00 1.43 11.99
CA PRO A 33 -0.98 2.08 13.29
C PRO A 33 0.46 2.33 13.78
N ARG A 34 0.60 3.20 14.77
CA ARG A 34 1.91 3.55 15.33
C ARG A 34 2.64 2.30 15.83
N GLY A 35 3.85 2.08 15.33
CA GLY A 35 4.70 0.96 15.72
C GLY A 35 4.47 -0.32 14.90
N GLU A 36 3.55 -0.29 13.94
CA GLU A 36 3.33 -1.39 13.01
C GLU A 36 4.00 -1.13 11.66
N GLY A 37 4.18 -2.20 10.89
CA GLY A 37 4.74 -2.17 9.54
C GLY A 37 4.65 -3.54 8.87
N LEU A 38 5.32 -3.65 7.74
CA LEU A 38 5.52 -4.93 7.06
C LEU A 38 6.76 -5.64 7.60
N PRO A 39 6.81 -6.99 7.54
CA PRO A 39 8.05 -7.72 7.74
C PRO A 39 9.13 -7.28 6.76
N GLU A 40 10.38 -7.40 7.17
CA GLU A 40 11.54 -7.15 6.30
C GLU A 40 11.51 -8.10 5.09
N HIS A 41 11.70 -7.55 3.90
CA HIS A 41 11.75 -8.32 2.66
C HIS A 41 12.46 -7.55 1.55
N TYR A 42 12.99 -8.29 0.59
CA TYR A 42 13.50 -7.72 -0.66
C TYR A 42 12.33 -7.42 -1.60
N SER A 43 12.36 -6.22 -2.20
CA SER A 43 11.42 -5.88 -3.26
C SER A 43 11.69 -6.71 -4.51
N ASN A 44 10.64 -7.22 -5.15
CA ASN A 44 10.72 -7.96 -6.41
C ASN A 44 10.44 -7.07 -7.64
N ALA A 45 10.20 -5.78 -7.43
CA ALA A 45 9.90 -4.77 -8.45
C ALA A 45 10.34 -3.39 -7.96
N ASN A 46 10.28 -2.40 -8.86
CA ASN A 46 10.48 -1.00 -8.48
C ASN A 46 9.27 -0.49 -7.70
N LEU A 47 9.48 0.04 -6.50
CA LEU A 47 8.42 0.58 -5.65
C LEU A 47 8.39 2.10 -5.69
N TYR A 48 7.18 2.66 -5.78
CA TYR A 48 6.91 4.07 -5.60
C TYR A 48 5.95 4.23 -4.42
N MET A 49 6.47 4.70 -3.28
CA MET A 49 5.68 4.85 -2.07
C MET A 49 5.21 6.29 -1.91
N THR A 50 3.90 6.45 -1.77
CA THR A 50 3.28 7.75 -1.49
C THR A 50 2.75 7.75 -0.07
N VAL A 51 3.27 8.63 0.79
CA VAL A 51 2.75 8.82 2.15
C VAL A 51 1.60 9.81 2.08
N LEU A 52 0.37 9.30 2.19
CA LEU A 52 -0.84 10.15 2.18
C LEU A 52 -1.06 10.87 3.53
N ARG A 53 -0.71 10.21 4.64
CA ARG A 53 -0.91 10.74 6.00
C ARG A 53 0.13 10.17 6.96
N GLY A 54 0.58 10.99 7.90
CA GLY A 54 1.52 10.59 8.95
C GLY A 54 2.98 10.61 8.48
N THR A 55 3.80 9.77 9.10
CA THR A 55 5.23 9.66 8.80
C THR A 55 5.59 8.19 8.65
N LEU A 56 6.16 7.84 7.49
CA LEU A 56 6.68 6.51 7.23
C LEU A 56 8.19 6.51 7.50
N SER A 57 8.65 5.62 8.37
CA SER A 57 10.07 5.33 8.54
C SER A 57 10.42 4.08 7.72
N ILE A 58 11.49 4.15 6.95
CA ILE A 58 11.99 3.05 6.12
C ILE A 58 13.42 2.76 6.56
N GLY A 59 13.67 1.52 6.98
CA GLY A 59 14.99 1.02 7.33
C GLY A 59 15.32 -0.22 6.49
N LEU A 60 16.62 -0.49 6.36
CA LEU A 60 17.18 -1.73 5.85
C LEU A 60 17.47 -2.68 7.00
#